data_AF-A0A821JHT2-F1
#
_entry.id   AF-A0A821JHT2-F1
#
_cell.length_a   1.000
_cell.length_b   1.000
_cell.length_c   1.000
_cell.angle_alpha   90.00
_cell.angle_beta   90.00
_cell.angle_gamma   90.00
#
_symmetry.space_group_name_H-M   'P 1'
#
loop_
_entity.id
_entity.type
_entity.pdbx_description
1 polymer ?
#
loop_
_entity_poly.entity_id
_entity_poly.type
_entity_poly.pdbx_seq_one_letter_code
_entity_poly.pdbx_strand_id
1 'polypeptide(L)' 'MKCYLLVLVVAYFHCFSTETLPKLTIDDFLNSTQYKSLSLSPDAGYLLVHSLRPAWESNRYEDALWLYRTET' A
#
# COMPACT_ATOMS: atom_id res chain seq x y z
N MET A 1 -43.19 -19.50 11.76
CA MET A 1 -43.05 -18.07 12.14
C MET A 1 -41.82 -17.76 13.00
N LYS A 2 -41.23 -18.73 13.74
CA LYS A 2 -40.04 -18.49 14.59
C LYS A 2 -38.69 -18.37 13.84
N CYS A 3 -38.51 -19.05 12.70
CA CYS A 3 -37.24 -18.97 11.95
C CYS A 3 -37.02 -17.63 11.23
N TYR A 4 -38.08 -16.95 10.78
CA TYR A 4 -37.96 -15.65 10.09
C TYR A 4 -37.42 -14.54 10.99
N LEU A 5 -37.78 -14.57 12.28
CA LEU A 5 -37.30 -13.61 13.25
C LEU A 5 -35.79 -13.76 13.48
N LEU A 6 -35.28 -14.99 13.50
CA LEU A 6 -33.86 -15.28 13.69
C LEU A 6 -33.05 -14.86 12.46
N VAL A 7 -33.57 -15.09 11.25
CA VAL A 7 -32.95 -14.62 9.99
C VAL A 7 -32.87 -13.09 9.93
N LEU A 8 -33.93 -12.38 10.35
CA LEU A 8 -33.93 -10.92 10.40
C LEU A 8 -32.93 -10.35 11.41
N VAL A 9 -32.79 -10.97 12.59
CA VAL A 9 -31.81 -10.56 13.61
C VAL A 9 -30.38 -10.76 13.12
N VAL A 10 -30.08 -11.90 12.49
CA VAL A 10 -28.74 -12.18 11.94
C VAL A 10 -28.41 -11.20 10.80
N ALA A 11 -29.37 -10.90 9.93
CA ALA A 11 -29.19 -9.89 8.88
C ALA A 11 -28.94 -8.48 9.43
N TYR A 12 -29.57 -8.12 10.56
CA TYR A 12 -29.34 -6.84 11.24
C TYR A 12 -27.91 -6.72 11.79
N PHE A 13 -27.36 -7.79 12.37
CA PHE A 13 -25.98 -7.82 12.86
C PHE A 13 -24.93 -7.76 11.73
N HIS A 14 -25.22 -8.29 10.55
CA HIS A 14 -24.30 -8.25 9.41
C HIS A 14 -24.21 -6.87 8.72
N CYS A 15 -25.08 -5.92 9.06
CA CYS A 15 -25.11 -4.59 8.44
C CYS A 15 -24.12 -3.60 9.10
N PHE A 16 -23.56 -3.92 10.27
CA PHE A 16 -22.78 -2.99 11.09
C PHE A 16 -21.25 -3.13 10.99
N SER A 17 -20.73 -3.81 9.96
CA SER A 17 -19.28 -3.77 9.69
C SER A 17 -18.93 -2.56 8.83
N THR A 18 -18.97 -1.36 9.42
CA THR A 18 -18.31 -0.20 8.79
C THR A 18 -16.83 -0.30 9.11
N GLU A 19 -16.03 -0.84 8.20
CA GLU A 19 -14.58 -0.65 8.28
C GLU A 19 -14.30 0.84 8.12
N THR A 20 -14.11 1.54 9.23
CA THR A 20 -13.66 2.92 9.20
C THR A 20 -12.21 2.90 8.74
N LEU A 21 -11.93 3.50 7.58
CA LEU A 21 -10.54 3.71 7.16
C LEU A 21 -9.77 4.35 8.34
N PRO A 22 -8.51 3.92 8.58
CA PRO A 22 -7.71 4.53 9.61
C PRO A 22 -7.60 6.04 9.38
N LYS A 23 -7.61 6.82 10.47
CA LYS A 23 -7.43 8.26 10.38
C LYS A 23 -6.08 8.56 9.73
N LEU A 24 -6.09 9.21 8.58
CA LEU A 24 -4.87 9.60 7.87
C LEU A 24 -4.16 10.72 8.63
N THR A 25 -2.94 10.46 9.10
CA THR A 25 -2.10 11.50 9.70
C THR A 25 -1.32 12.28 8.64
N ILE A 26 -0.77 13.44 9.01
CA ILE A 26 0.13 14.18 8.11
C ILE A 26 1.40 13.38 7.82
N ASP A 27 1.91 12.65 8.81
CA ASP A 27 3.09 11.79 8.64
C ASP A 27 2.80 10.70 7.62
N ASP A 28 1.63 10.05 7.70
CA ASP A 28 1.19 9.05 6.72
C ASP A 28 1.05 9.64 5.32
N PHE A 29 0.50 10.85 5.20
CA PHE A 29 0.35 11.54 3.92
C PHE A 29 1.70 11.88 3.29
N LEU A 30 2.67 12.31 4.09
CA LEU A 30 4.00 12.68 3.62
C LEU A 30 4.90 11.47 3.40
N ASN A 31 4.59 10.30 3.97
CA ASN A 31 5.35 9.06 3.84
C ASN A 31 5.18 8.38 2.47
N SER A 32 5.56 9.10 1.42
CA SER A 32 5.44 8.67 0.02
C SER A 32 6.80 8.34 -0.60
N THR A 33 6.82 7.35 -1.49
CA THR A 33 8.02 7.01 -2.29
C THR A 33 7.92 7.67 -3.65
N GLN A 34 8.95 8.42 -4.03
CA GLN A 34 9.12 8.98 -5.36
C GLN A 34 10.02 8.08 -6.20
N TYR A 35 9.59 7.74 -7.41
CA TYR A 35 10.44 7.07 -8.39
C TYR A 35 11.12 8.14 -9.26
N LYS A 36 12.43 8.28 -9.11
CA LYS A 36 13.23 9.30 -9.80
C LYS A 36 13.59 8.89 -11.22
N SER A 37 13.92 7.61 -11.43
CA SER A 37 14.23 7.07 -12.74
C SER A 37 13.97 5.56 -12.81
N LEU A 38 13.72 5.09 -14.02
CA LEU A 38 13.51 3.69 -14.36
C LEU A 38 14.34 3.40 -15.61
N SER A 39 15.10 2.30 -15.60
CA SER A 39 15.88 1.88 -16.77
C SER A 39 15.79 0.37 -16.93
N LEU A 40 15.41 -0.07 -18.13
CA LEU A 40 15.36 -1.47 -18.51
C LEU A 40 16.61 -1.80 -19.32
N SER A 41 17.22 -2.95 -19.05
CA SER A 41 18.36 -3.43 -19.84
C SER A 41 17.94 -3.73 -21.29
N PRO A 42 18.85 -3.64 -22.28
CA PRO A 42 18.51 -3.87 -23.70
C PRO A 42 17.94 -5.26 -23.98
N ASP A 43 18.35 -6.27 -23.20
CA ASP A 43 17.86 -7.65 -23.26
C ASP A 43 16.60 -7.89 -22.41
N ALA A 44 16.06 -6.84 -21.78
CA ALA A 44 14.92 -6.89 -20.87
C ALA A 44 15.06 -7.88 -19.71
N GLY A 45 16.29 -8.28 -19.35
CA GLY A 45 16.58 -9.19 -18.24
C GLY A 45 16.74 -8.52 -16.88
N TYR A 46 16.90 -7.18 -16.85
CA TYR A 46 17.06 -6.41 -15.63
C TYR A 46 16.33 -5.07 -15.67
N LEU A 47 15.76 -4.68 -14.52
CA LEU A 47 15.16 -3.37 -14.29
C LEU A 47 15.89 -2.66 -13.14
N LEU A 48 16.45 -1.48 -13.43
CA LEU A 48 16.98 -0.56 -12.43
C LEU A 48 15.89 0.44 -12.03
N VAL A 49 15.64 0.54 -10.72
CA VAL A 49 14.69 1.48 -10.13
C VAL A 49 15.42 2.40 -9.17
N HIS A 50 15.27 3.71 -9.38
CA HIS A 50 15.78 4.74 -8.47
C HIS A 50 14.62 5.32 -7.67
N SER A 51 14.66 5.16 -6.35
CA SER A 51 13.61 5.63 -5.44
C SER A 51 14.15 6.61 -4.41
N LEU A 52 13.34 7.61 -4.06
CA LEU A 52 13.58 8.52 -2.95
C LEU A 52 12.38 8.48 -2.01
N ARG A 53 12.59 8.19 -0.73
CA ARG A 53 11.52 8.18 0.29
C ARG A 53 11.98 8.85 1.59
N PRO A 54 11.09 9.46 2.37
CA PRO A 54 11.45 9.98 3.68
C PRO A 54 11.77 8.82 4.64
N ALA A 55 12.84 8.98 5.42
CA ALA A 55 13.24 8.09 6.51
C ALA A 55 13.14 8.83 7.84
N TRP A 56 11.90 8.96 8.34
CA TRP A 56 11.52 9.83 9.46
C TRP A 56 12.37 9.60 10.72
N GLU A 57 12.62 8.35 11.08
CA GLU A 57 13.46 7.97 12.24
C GLU A 57 14.86 8.55 12.20
N SER A 58 15.35 8.85 11.00
CA SER A 58 16.70 9.36 10.77
C SER A 58 16.74 10.81 10.24
N ASN A 59 15.57 11.46 10.16
CA ASN A 59 15.39 12.83 9.67
C ASN A 59 16.14 13.13 8.36
N ARG A 60 16.05 12.22 7.39
CA ARG A 60 16.65 12.34 6.05
C ARG A 60 15.77 11.68 5.00
N TYR A 61 16.09 11.90 3.73
CA TYR A 61 15.57 11.07 2.65
C TYR A 61 16.50 9.88 2.41
N GLU A 62 15.92 8.70 2.28
CA GLU A 62 16.59 7.51 1.78
C GLU A 62 16.55 7.55 0.25
N ASP A 63 17.73 7.65 -0.35
CA ASP A 63 17.96 7.64 -1.79
C ASP A 63 18.57 6.28 -2.17
N ALA A 64 17.82 5.45 -2.89
CA ALA A 64 18.15 4.05 -3.11
C ALA A 64 18.03 3.62 -4.57
N LEU A 65 18.93 2.74 -4.99
CA LEU A 65 18.92 2.05 -6.28
C LEU A 65 18.62 0.56 -6.06
N TRP A 66 17.66 0.06 -6.81
CA TRP A 66 17.22 -1.33 -6.79
C TRP A 66 17.46 -1.95 -8.16
N LEU A 67 18.11 -3.12 -8.20
CA LEU A 67 18.28 -3.89 -9.42
C LEU A 67 17.42 -5.16 -9.34
N TYR A 68 16.40 -5.23 -10.16
CA TYR A 68 15.53 -6.39 -10.28
C TYR A 68 15.95 -7.24 -11.47
N ARG A 69 15.90 -8.56 -11.32
CA ARG A 69 15.92 -9.50 -12.45
C ARG A 69 14.49 -9.68 -12.93
N THR A 70 14.26 -9.46 -14.22
CA THR A 70 12.98 -9.72 -14.86
C THR A 70 13.01 -11.14 -15.40
N GLU A 71 12.41 -12.06 -14.65
CA GLU A 71 12.12 -13.41 -15.16
C GLU A 71 11.02 -13.25 -16.21
N THR A 72 11.41 -13.36 -17.47
CA THR A 72 10.47 -13.32 -18.60
C THR A 72 9.99 -14.72 -18.90
#